data_AF-A0A6H0ZWV5-F1
#
_entry.id   AF-A0A6H0ZWV5-F1
#
_cell.length_a   1.000
_cell.length_b   1.000
_cell.length_c   1.000
_cell.angle_alpha   90.00
_cell.angle_beta   90.00
_cell.angle_gamma   90.00
#
_symmetry.space_group_name_H-M   'P 1'
#
loop_
_entity.id
_entity.type
_entity.pdbx_description
1 polymer ?
#
loop_
_entity_poly.entity_id
_entity_poly.type
_entity_poly.pdbx_seq_one_letter_code
_entity_poly.pdbx_strand_id
1 'polypeptide(L)'
;MIYDISDIQLEKVLIAAARAGEALARLDERISRSPMKQGFIERQDFTDAISSMWVDGELVHMEDLVLHDAHMDVRAPSHEMTAAHRILRSRRLIFANAAGWAFTAPGLSRLRGRASPAAEEMLPARQTVDQPAGEEAHEAETSLDGAFSELDALLARSAATLDAITTGNALPSIHREESHALINEPDWDEDERLKEWWDVQLRTEELPAILRTAILLDSWNMIEVLQRSPWLGRLLASAFLRDGAVTPDHLPALSAGLRAIPRERRHARNQTQRILALLDSFYEAALASMKEHDRLSHARERMMRKLAGRRSSSRLPELVELVVSRPVVSAAMIVKELGTTPQGAIGLANQLELREVTGRGRFRAWGML
;
A
#
# COMPACT_ATOMS: atom_id res chain seq x y z
N MET A 1 2.92 -19.82 25.66
CA MET A 1 2.86 -18.47 25.09
C MET A 1 4.28 -18.08 24.74
N ILE A 2 4.53 -17.94 23.45
CA ILE A 2 5.80 -17.57 22.82
C ILE A 2 6.18 -16.13 23.22
N TYR A 3 5.20 -15.26 23.45
CA TYR A 3 5.43 -13.86 23.77
C TYR A 3 4.96 -13.47 25.20
N ASP A 4 5.89 -13.25 26.13
CA ASP A 4 5.57 -12.71 27.45
C ASP A 4 5.76 -11.18 27.51
N ILE A 5 4.75 -10.47 28.00
CA ILE A 5 4.76 -9.01 28.17
C ILE A 5 5.51 -8.62 29.45
N SER A 6 5.59 -9.54 30.43
CA SER A 6 6.19 -9.30 31.74
C SER A 6 7.70 -9.02 31.68
N ASP A 7 8.35 -9.43 30.58
CA ASP A 7 9.77 -9.23 30.30
C ASP A 7 10.11 -7.80 29.84
N ILE A 8 9.08 -6.96 29.59
CA ILE A 8 9.23 -5.56 29.19
C ILE A 8 9.42 -4.67 30.41
N GLN A 9 10.56 -3.99 30.51
CA GLN A 9 10.82 -2.99 31.54
C GLN A 9 10.15 -1.67 31.13
N LEU A 10 8.89 -1.50 31.53
CA LEU A 10 8.04 -0.39 31.12
C LEU A 10 8.68 0.97 31.43
N GLU A 11 9.31 1.14 32.59
CA GLU A 11 9.93 2.43 32.96
C GLU A 11 11.01 2.90 31.96
N LYS A 12 11.66 1.96 31.24
CA LYS A 12 12.71 2.28 30.28
C LYS A 12 12.19 2.75 28.93
N VAL A 13 10.93 2.43 28.59
CA VAL A 13 10.36 2.71 27.26
C VAL A 13 9.46 3.94 27.22
N LEU A 14 9.02 4.45 28.38
CA LEU A 14 8.06 5.56 28.47
C LEU A 14 8.52 6.83 27.74
N ILE A 15 9.80 7.22 27.89
CA ILE A 15 10.34 8.44 27.25
C ILE A 15 10.34 8.29 25.73
N ALA A 16 10.76 7.13 25.22
CA ALA A 16 10.77 6.86 23.78
C ALA A 16 9.34 6.84 23.22
N ALA A 17 8.39 6.24 23.95
CA ALA A 17 6.98 6.21 23.57
C ALA A 17 6.36 7.61 23.51
N ALA A 18 6.61 8.46 24.51
CA ALA A 18 6.13 9.83 24.52
C ALA A 18 6.69 10.64 23.34
N ARG A 19 7.99 10.54 23.09
CA ARG A 19 8.67 11.22 21.97
C ARG A 19 8.12 10.78 20.61
N ALA A 20 7.92 9.47 20.41
CA ALA A 20 7.35 8.94 19.17
C ALA A 20 5.90 9.38 18.97
N GLY A 21 5.09 9.33 20.03
CA GLY A 21 3.69 9.79 20.00
C GLY A 21 3.56 11.27 19.67
N GLU A 22 4.36 12.13 20.30
CA GLU A 22 4.39 13.56 20.01
C GLU A 22 4.75 13.84 18.54
N ALA A 23 5.77 13.16 18.01
CA ALA A 23 6.22 13.35 16.63
C ALA A 23 5.16 12.92 15.61
N LEU A 24 4.51 11.77 15.85
CA LEU A 24 3.43 11.26 14.99
C LEU A 24 2.18 12.16 15.04
N ALA A 25 1.76 12.59 16.22
CA ALA A 25 0.61 13.49 16.38
C ALA A 25 0.86 14.86 15.69
N ARG A 26 2.09 15.40 15.82
CA ARG A 26 2.48 16.64 15.13
C ARG A 26 2.46 16.48 13.60
N LEU A 27 2.93 15.34 13.10
CA LEU A 27 2.88 15.02 11.68
C LEU A 27 1.42 14.94 11.20
N ASP A 28 0.56 14.26 11.95
CA ASP A 28 -0.85 14.10 11.59
C ASP A 28 -1.59 15.44 11.52
N GLU A 29 -1.41 16.32 12.51
CA GLU A 29 -1.99 17.67 12.47
C GLU A 29 -1.48 18.50 11.29
N ARG A 30 -0.20 18.36 10.91
CA ARG A 30 0.32 19.08 9.72
C ARG A 30 -0.31 18.54 8.44
N ILE A 31 -0.43 17.23 8.31
CA ILE A 31 -1.03 16.59 7.13
C ILE A 31 -2.51 16.94 7.03
N SER A 32 -3.25 16.91 8.14
CA SER A 32 -4.70 17.18 8.18
C SER A 32 -5.05 18.58 7.68
N ARG A 33 -4.20 19.58 7.98
CA ARG A 33 -4.37 20.99 7.58
C ARG A 33 -3.78 21.32 6.21
N SER A 34 -3.02 20.41 5.63
CA SER A 34 -2.20 20.72 4.45
C SER A 34 -2.96 20.50 3.15
N PRO A 35 -2.86 21.43 2.17
CA PRO A 35 -3.41 21.19 0.82
C PRO A 35 -2.72 20.01 0.11
N MET A 36 -1.51 19.63 0.55
CA MET A 36 -0.74 18.48 0.04
C MET A 36 -1.11 17.15 0.65
N LYS A 37 -2.16 17.05 1.49
CA LYS A 37 -2.54 15.82 2.18
C LYS A 37 -2.60 14.62 1.23
N GLN A 38 -3.39 14.72 0.16
CA GLN A 38 -3.62 13.61 -0.75
C GLN A 38 -2.32 13.19 -1.47
N GLY A 39 -1.58 14.16 -2.03
CA GLY A 39 -0.33 13.87 -2.72
C GLY A 39 0.77 13.33 -1.79
N PHE A 40 0.80 13.79 -0.54
CA PHE A 40 1.69 13.24 0.48
C PHE A 40 1.35 11.77 0.78
N ILE A 41 0.07 11.45 1.02
CA ILE A 41 -0.38 10.08 1.31
C ILE A 41 -0.03 9.14 0.15
N GLU A 42 -0.31 9.55 -1.09
CA GLU A 42 0.00 8.75 -2.29
C GLU A 42 1.49 8.39 -2.38
N ARG A 43 2.41 9.36 -2.18
CA ARG A 43 3.86 9.09 -2.17
C ARG A 43 4.30 8.26 -0.98
N GLN A 44 3.69 8.50 0.18
CA GLN A 44 4.00 7.80 1.41
C GLN A 44 3.67 6.32 1.27
N ASP A 45 2.60 5.95 0.57
CA ASP A 45 2.24 4.56 0.31
C ASP A 45 3.32 3.82 -0.49
N PHE A 46 3.85 4.43 -1.56
CA PHE A 46 4.97 3.86 -2.31
C PHE A 46 6.25 3.75 -1.47
N THR A 47 6.53 4.80 -0.69
CA THR A 47 7.73 4.86 0.15
C THR A 47 7.71 3.80 1.25
N ASP A 48 6.56 3.60 1.89
CA ASP A 48 6.38 2.59 2.93
C ASP A 48 6.46 1.18 2.33
N ALA A 49 5.85 0.94 1.15
CA ALA A 49 5.93 -0.36 0.47
C ALA A 49 7.38 -0.75 0.14
N ILE A 50 8.15 0.15 -0.46
CA ILE A 50 9.57 -0.11 -0.80
C ILE A 50 10.42 -0.25 0.47
N SER A 51 10.14 0.56 1.49
CA SER A 51 10.86 0.45 2.76
C SER A 51 10.55 -0.87 3.46
N SER A 52 9.31 -1.38 3.35
CA SER A 52 8.96 -2.69 3.88
C SER A 52 9.74 -3.79 3.16
N MET A 53 9.81 -3.76 1.83
CA MET A 53 10.65 -4.71 1.08
C MET A 53 12.11 -4.65 1.53
N TRP A 54 12.66 -3.44 1.71
CA TRP A 54 14.03 -3.27 2.19
C TRP A 54 14.25 -3.88 3.59
N VAL A 55 13.28 -3.74 4.50
CA VAL A 55 13.35 -4.31 5.85
C VAL A 55 13.35 -5.85 5.79
N ASP A 56 12.70 -6.43 4.78
CA ASP A 56 12.73 -7.87 4.48
C ASP A 56 14.00 -8.33 3.73
N GLY A 57 14.89 -7.39 3.36
CA GLY A 57 16.12 -7.68 2.64
C GLY A 57 16.00 -7.62 1.11
N GLU A 58 14.82 -7.23 0.61
CA GLU A 58 14.51 -7.17 -0.81
C GLU A 58 14.65 -5.75 -1.39
N LEU A 59 15.01 -5.66 -2.68
CA LEU A 59 15.22 -4.39 -3.36
C LEU A 59 14.18 -4.19 -4.48
N VAL A 60 13.41 -3.12 -4.36
CA VAL A 60 12.43 -2.69 -5.37
C VAL A 60 12.65 -1.23 -5.69
N HIS A 61 12.75 -0.89 -6.97
CA HIS A 61 12.92 0.49 -7.43
C HIS A 61 11.59 1.24 -7.43
N MET A 62 11.64 2.51 -7.02
CA MET A 62 10.47 3.40 -6.96
C MET A 62 9.79 3.55 -8.31
N GLU A 63 10.56 3.78 -9.36
CA GLU A 63 10.08 3.95 -10.72
C GLU A 63 9.30 2.72 -11.20
N ASP A 64 9.86 1.53 -10.96
CA ASP A 64 9.26 0.28 -11.40
C ASP A 64 7.94 0.00 -10.67
N LEU A 65 7.86 0.23 -9.36
CA LEU A 65 6.62 0.05 -8.59
C LEU A 65 5.53 1.04 -9.03
N VAL A 66 5.90 2.30 -9.30
CA VAL A 66 4.96 3.33 -9.78
C VAL A 66 4.46 3.01 -11.19
N LEU A 67 5.33 2.54 -12.08
CA LEU A 67 4.96 2.14 -13.43
C LEU A 67 4.09 0.89 -13.43
N HIS A 68 4.40 -0.10 -12.59
CA HIS A 68 3.61 -1.31 -12.42
C HIS A 68 2.22 -1.00 -11.86
N ASP A 69 2.10 -0.14 -10.83
CA ASP A 69 0.81 0.32 -10.29
C ASP A 69 -0.06 1.01 -11.37
N ALA A 70 0.58 1.72 -12.31
CA ALA A 70 -0.10 2.37 -13.42
C ALA A 70 -0.36 1.45 -14.64
N HIS A 71 0.01 0.17 -14.57
CA HIS A 71 -0.07 -0.80 -15.68
C HIS A 71 0.73 -0.33 -16.92
N MET A 72 1.90 0.27 -16.67
CA MET A 72 2.80 0.83 -17.68
C MET A 72 4.18 0.16 -17.66
N ASP A 73 4.31 -0.94 -16.93
CA ASP A 73 5.47 -1.81 -16.99
C ASP A 73 5.49 -2.61 -18.30
N VAL A 74 6.68 -2.77 -18.86
CA VAL A 74 6.88 -3.49 -20.14
C VAL A 74 7.32 -4.94 -19.90
N ARG A 75 7.72 -5.26 -18.67
CA ARG A 75 8.28 -6.57 -18.29
C ARG A 75 7.30 -7.29 -17.39
N ALA A 76 7.28 -8.61 -17.47
CA ALA A 76 6.58 -9.42 -16.48
C ALA A 76 7.09 -9.08 -15.07
N PRO A 77 6.19 -8.92 -14.07
CA PRO A 77 6.59 -8.54 -12.73
C PRO A 77 7.39 -9.66 -12.07
N SER A 78 8.46 -9.28 -11.36
CA SER A 78 9.19 -10.21 -10.50
C SER A 78 8.37 -10.56 -9.25
N HIS A 79 8.85 -11.54 -8.48
CA HIS A 79 8.22 -11.90 -7.21
C HIS A 79 8.27 -10.71 -6.22
N GLU A 80 9.39 -10.01 -6.14
CA GLU A 80 9.60 -8.84 -5.29
C GLU A 80 8.68 -7.69 -5.70
N MET A 81 8.50 -7.48 -7.02
CA MET A 81 7.56 -6.48 -7.55
C MET A 81 6.13 -6.80 -7.14
N THR A 82 5.73 -8.08 -7.29
CA THR A 82 4.40 -8.56 -6.92
C THR A 82 4.16 -8.40 -5.42
N ALA A 83 5.14 -8.71 -4.58
CA ALA A 83 5.08 -8.52 -3.13
C ALA A 83 4.98 -7.03 -2.74
N ALA A 84 5.81 -6.17 -3.32
CA ALA A 84 5.75 -4.72 -3.09
C ALA A 84 4.40 -4.12 -3.48
N HIS A 85 3.86 -4.55 -4.62
CA HIS A 85 2.55 -4.11 -5.08
C HIS A 85 1.42 -4.63 -4.18
N ARG A 86 1.54 -5.84 -3.61
CA ARG A 86 0.60 -6.33 -2.58
C ARG A 86 0.63 -5.48 -1.31
N ILE A 87 1.81 -5.06 -0.84
CA ILE A 87 1.94 -4.15 0.31
C ILE A 87 1.25 -2.82 0.00
N LEU A 88 1.54 -2.23 -1.17
CA LEU A 88 0.95 -0.98 -1.63
C LEU A 88 -0.59 -1.04 -1.67
N ARG A 89 -1.17 -2.08 -2.30
CA ARG A 89 -2.62 -2.26 -2.38
C ARG A 89 -3.24 -2.49 -1.00
N SER A 90 -2.60 -3.30 -0.16
CA SER A 90 -3.09 -3.59 1.20
C SER A 90 -3.14 -2.32 2.05
N ARG A 91 -2.12 -1.47 1.94
CA ARG A 91 -2.05 -0.19 2.65
C ARG A 91 -3.15 0.79 2.21
N ARG A 92 -3.35 0.96 0.90
CA ARG A 92 -4.46 1.77 0.35
C ARG A 92 -5.82 1.22 0.77
N LEU A 93 -5.98 -0.10 0.77
CA LEU A 93 -7.20 -0.77 1.19
C LEU A 93 -7.50 -0.51 2.67
N ILE A 94 -6.50 -0.57 3.56
CA ILE A 94 -6.67 -0.22 4.98
C ILE A 94 -7.12 1.24 5.12
N PHE A 95 -6.46 2.16 4.42
CA PHE A 95 -6.77 3.59 4.54
C PHE A 95 -8.16 3.96 4.00
N ALA A 96 -8.58 3.31 2.91
CA ALA A 96 -9.89 3.51 2.28
C ALA A 96 -11.08 3.05 3.15
N ASN A 97 -10.83 2.19 4.14
CA ASN A 97 -11.85 1.73 5.10
C ASN A 97 -11.75 2.50 6.43
N ALA A 98 -12.73 2.27 7.32
CA ALA A 98 -12.74 2.81 8.68
C ALA A 98 -11.50 2.37 9.48
N ALA A 99 -11.08 3.16 10.48
CA ALA A 99 -9.80 2.99 11.19
C ALA A 99 -9.60 1.58 11.78
N GLY A 100 -10.63 0.98 12.37
CA GLY A 100 -10.58 -0.37 12.94
C GLY A 100 -10.83 -1.52 11.96
N TRP A 101 -11.08 -1.25 10.67
CA TRP A 101 -11.49 -2.28 9.70
C TRP A 101 -10.48 -3.43 9.58
N ALA A 102 -9.17 -3.13 9.63
CA ALA A 102 -8.10 -4.11 9.50
C ALA A 102 -8.10 -5.17 10.62
N PHE A 103 -8.72 -4.86 11.76
CA PHE A 103 -8.84 -5.71 12.93
C PHE A 103 -10.17 -6.49 12.98
N THR A 104 -11.07 -6.26 12.03
CA THR A 104 -12.28 -7.07 11.88
C THR A 104 -11.94 -8.40 11.22
N ALA A 105 -12.70 -9.46 11.54
CA ALA A 105 -12.55 -10.76 10.87
C ALA A 105 -12.56 -10.68 9.33
N PRO A 106 -13.49 -9.96 8.67
CA PRO A 106 -13.46 -9.85 7.20
C PRO A 106 -12.25 -9.04 6.70
N GLY A 107 -11.88 -7.95 7.39
CA GLY A 107 -10.73 -7.12 7.01
C GLY A 107 -9.42 -7.89 7.08
N LEU A 108 -9.20 -8.60 8.18
CA LEU A 108 -8.00 -9.40 8.38
C LEU A 108 -7.93 -10.59 7.40
N SER A 109 -9.05 -11.28 7.15
CA SER A 109 -9.12 -12.35 6.14
C SER A 109 -8.75 -11.85 4.74
N ARG A 110 -9.25 -10.67 4.36
CA ARG A 110 -8.92 -10.03 3.08
C ARG A 110 -7.43 -9.68 2.97
N LEU A 111 -6.85 -9.12 4.03
CA LEU A 111 -5.43 -8.74 4.06
C LEU A 111 -4.49 -9.96 4.03
N ARG A 112 -4.91 -11.09 4.62
CA ARG A 112 -4.19 -12.37 4.55
C ARG A 112 -4.27 -13.03 3.15
N GLY A 113 -5.07 -12.49 2.24
CA GLY A 113 -5.30 -13.09 0.92
C GLY A 113 -6.21 -14.31 0.95
N ARG A 114 -7.02 -14.48 2.00
CA ARG A 114 -8.01 -15.58 2.14
C ARG A 114 -9.40 -15.20 1.59
N ALA A 115 -9.59 -13.97 1.10
CA ALA A 115 -10.86 -13.55 0.49
C ALA A 115 -10.98 -14.05 -0.97
N SER A 116 -12.09 -14.73 -1.27
CA SER A 116 -12.46 -15.16 -2.63
C SER A 116 -12.74 -13.95 -3.53
N PRO A 117 -12.38 -13.99 -4.84
CA PRO A 117 -12.63 -12.89 -5.80
C PRO A 117 -14.11 -12.46 -5.91
N ALA A 118 -15.06 -13.24 -5.41
CA ALA A 118 -16.49 -12.88 -5.36
C ALA A 118 -16.79 -11.61 -4.54
N ALA A 119 -15.86 -11.13 -3.70
CA ALA A 119 -16.02 -9.88 -2.95
C ALA A 119 -15.65 -8.62 -3.75
N GLU A 120 -15.15 -8.74 -4.99
CA GLU A 120 -14.79 -7.61 -5.85
C GLU A 120 -16.00 -6.90 -6.49
N GLU A 121 -17.19 -7.52 -6.52
CA GLU A 121 -18.41 -6.94 -7.12
C GLU A 121 -19.24 -6.05 -6.18
N MET A 122 -18.92 -5.97 -4.88
CA MET A 122 -19.64 -5.08 -3.95
C MET A 122 -18.94 -3.72 -3.79
N LEU A 123 -18.86 -2.98 -4.88
CA LEU A 123 -18.83 -1.51 -4.85
C LEU A 123 -20.18 -1.03 -5.43
N PRO A 124 -20.85 -0.01 -4.84
CA PRO A 124 -22.17 0.37 -5.32
C PRO A 124 -22.06 0.93 -6.74
N ALA A 125 -22.70 0.24 -7.69
CA ALA A 125 -22.82 0.66 -9.07
C ALA A 125 -23.40 2.08 -9.14
N ARG A 126 -22.69 2.97 -9.83
CA ARG A 126 -23.23 4.27 -10.26
C ARG A 126 -24.48 4.02 -11.11
N GLN A 127 -25.62 4.52 -10.66
CA GLN A 127 -26.86 4.53 -11.42
C GLN A 127 -26.66 5.34 -12.71
N THR A 128 -26.67 4.65 -13.85
CA THR A 128 -26.83 5.29 -15.16
C THR A 128 -28.31 5.30 -15.49
N VAL A 129 -28.81 6.50 -15.76
CA VAL A 129 -30.19 6.82 -16.14
C VAL A 129 -30.52 6.17 -17.49
N ASP A 130 -31.67 5.51 -17.52
CA ASP A 130 -32.24 4.83 -18.67
C ASP A 130 -32.85 5.84 -19.67
N GLN A 131 -32.56 5.70 -20.96
CA GLN A 131 -33.35 6.31 -22.05
C GLN A 131 -33.46 5.33 -23.22
N PRO A 132 -34.63 5.23 -23.89
CA PRO A 132 -34.96 4.10 -24.72
C PRO A 132 -34.52 4.23 -26.18
N ALA A 133 -34.44 3.05 -26.79
CA ALA A 133 -34.02 2.74 -28.15
C ALA A 133 -34.84 3.41 -29.26
N GLY A 134 -34.14 3.68 -30.37
CA GLY A 134 -34.71 3.84 -31.70
C GLY A 134 -34.09 2.80 -32.64
N GLU A 135 -34.98 2.09 -33.34
CA GLU A 135 -34.73 1.01 -34.31
C GLU A 135 -34.05 1.52 -35.60
N GLU A 136 -33.22 0.69 -36.24
CA GLU A 136 -33.49 0.06 -37.55
C GLU A 136 -32.22 -0.56 -38.20
N ALA A 137 -32.34 -1.86 -38.48
CA ALA A 137 -31.80 -2.71 -39.55
C ALA A 137 -30.44 -2.39 -40.24
N HIS A 138 -29.57 -3.41 -40.30
CA HIS A 138 -29.44 -4.23 -41.52
C HIS A 138 -28.58 -5.49 -41.28
N GLU A 139 -29.14 -6.63 -41.68
CA GLU A 139 -28.54 -7.96 -41.73
C GLU A 139 -27.33 -8.03 -42.65
N ALA A 140 -26.23 -8.56 -42.12
CA ALA A 140 -25.27 -9.33 -42.88
C ALA A 140 -25.06 -10.64 -42.11
N GLU A 141 -25.75 -11.69 -42.55
CA GLU A 141 -25.53 -13.08 -42.11
C GLU A 141 -24.07 -13.46 -42.33
N THR A 142 -23.27 -13.25 -41.29
CA THR A 142 -22.05 -14.01 -41.06
C THR A 142 -22.40 -15.00 -39.96
N SER A 143 -22.15 -16.28 -40.22
CA SER A 143 -22.37 -17.39 -39.30
C SER A 143 -21.66 -17.14 -37.96
N LEU A 144 -22.36 -16.46 -37.05
CA LEU A 144 -21.96 -16.17 -35.68
C LEU A 144 -22.28 -17.34 -34.74
N ASP A 145 -23.04 -18.34 -35.22
CA ASP A 145 -23.44 -19.52 -34.47
C ASP A 145 -22.24 -20.29 -33.90
N GLY A 146 -21.14 -20.37 -34.65
CA GLY A 146 -19.91 -21.02 -34.16
C GLY A 146 -19.25 -20.25 -33.00
N ALA A 147 -19.20 -18.92 -33.10
CA ALA A 147 -18.58 -18.07 -32.08
C ALA A 147 -19.43 -17.99 -30.80
N PHE A 148 -20.75 -17.99 -30.92
CA PHE A 148 -21.66 -18.07 -29.77
C PHE A 148 -21.64 -19.45 -29.12
N SER A 149 -21.55 -20.53 -29.91
CA SER A 149 -21.43 -21.88 -29.35
C SER A 149 -20.09 -22.10 -28.62
N GLU A 150 -19.00 -21.50 -29.09
CA GLU A 150 -17.72 -21.49 -28.37
C GLU A 150 -17.77 -20.67 -27.08
N LEU A 151 -18.46 -19.53 -27.09
CA LEU A 151 -18.71 -18.70 -25.92
C LEU A 151 -19.59 -19.43 -24.90
N ASP A 152 -20.66 -20.08 -25.33
CA ASP A 152 -21.54 -20.86 -24.47
C ASP A 152 -20.83 -22.09 -23.90
N ALA A 153 -19.97 -22.75 -24.68
CA ALA A 153 -19.13 -23.83 -24.17
C ALA A 153 -18.09 -23.33 -23.15
N LEU A 154 -17.56 -22.12 -23.34
CA LEU A 154 -16.65 -21.49 -22.38
C LEU A 154 -17.38 -21.06 -21.11
N LEU A 155 -18.57 -20.49 -21.23
CA LEU A 155 -19.44 -20.12 -20.12
C LEU A 155 -19.90 -21.34 -19.35
N ALA A 156 -20.32 -22.42 -20.03
CA ALA A 156 -20.67 -23.69 -19.39
C ALA A 156 -19.49 -24.33 -18.67
N ARG A 157 -18.27 -24.28 -19.23
CA ARG A 157 -17.06 -24.72 -18.53
C ARG A 157 -16.78 -23.85 -17.31
N SER A 158 -16.92 -22.53 -17.42
CA SER A 158 -16.69 -21.61 -16.30
C SER A 158 -17.71 -21.78 -15.18
N ALA A 159 -18.99 -21.96 -15.52
CA ALA A 159 -20.06 -22.25 -14.59
C ALA A 159 -19.87 -23.62 -13.92
N ALA A 160 -19.51 -24.66 -14.68
CA ALA A 160 -19.20 -25.97 -14.11
C ALA A 160 -17.96 -25.94 -13.19
N THR A 161 -16.94 -25.13 -13.50
CA THR A 161 -15.79 -24.93 -12.60
C THR A 161 -16.18 -24.17 -11.35
N LEU A 162 -17.07 -23.18 -11.43
CA LEU A 162 -17.58 -22.44 -10.28
C LEU A 162 -18.48 -23.32 -9.40
N ASP A 163 -19.34 -24.15 -10.01
CA ASP A 163 -20.17 -25.12 -9.30
C ASP A 163 -19.32 -26.19 -8.61
N ALA A 164 -18.22 -26.64 -9.22
CA ALA A 164 -17.27 -27.54 -8.57
C ALA A 164 -16.57 -26.87 -7.36
N ILE A 165 -16.31 -25.57 -7.42
CA ILE A 165 -15.75 -24.77 -6.33
C ILE A 165 -16.78 -24.58 -5.19
N THR A 166 -18.06 -24.37 -5.51
CA THR A 166 -19.13 -24.14 -4.51
C THR A 166 -19.63 -25.43 -3.86
N THR A 167 -19.59 -26.56 -4.56
CA THR A 167 -19.99 -27.89 -4.03
C THR A 167 -18.92 -28.58 -3.17
N GLY A 168 -17.81 -27.91 -2.87
CA GLY A 168 -16.81 -28.39 -1.92
C GLY A 168 -15.82 -29.41 -2.48
N ASN A 169 -15.82 -29.66 -3.79
CA ASN A 169 -14.71 -30.33 -4.45
C ASN A 169 -13.62 -29.29 -4.73
N ALA A 170 -12.87 -28.96 -3.68
CA ALA A 170 -11.66 -28.16 -3.80
C ALA A 170 -10.70 -28.88 -4.77
N LEU A 171 -10.70 -28.46 -6.04
CA LEU A 171 -9.51 -28.59 -6.87
C LEU A 171 -8.37 -28.00 -6.04
N PRO A 172 -7.23 -28.72 -5.90
CA PRO A 172 -6.14 -28.24 -5.08
C PRO A 172 -5.86 -26.82 -5.52
N SER A 173 -5.98 -25.90 -4.57
CA SER A 173 -5.53 -24.53 -4.76
C SER A 173 -4.18 -24.65 -5.46
N ILE A 174 -4.02 -23.99 -6.60
CA ILE A 174 -2.70 -23.76 -7.15
C ILE A 174 -2.05 -22.73 -6.20
N HIS A 175 -1.86 -23.12 -4.94
CA HIS A 175 -0.63 -22.87 -4.24
C HIS A 175 0.42 -23.27 -5.24
N ARG A 176 1.02 -22.29 -5.90
CA ARG A 176 2.32 -22.51 -6.53
C ARG A 176 3.21 -22.91 -5.37
N GLU A 177 3.30 -24.21 -5.17
CA GLU A 177 4.25 -24.92 -4.34
C GLU A 177 5.63 -24.67 -4.94
N GLU A 178 6.11 -23.44 -4.81
CA GLU A 178 7.54 -23.25 -4.53
C GLU A 178 7.69 -23.45 -3.02
N SER A 179 7.34 -24.68 -2.62
CA SER A 179 7.50 -25.21 -1.29
C SER A 179 8.99 -25.38 -1.08
N HIS A 180 9.60 -24.39 -0.42
CA HIS A 180 10.75 -24.70 0.42
C HIS A 180 10.25 -25.55 1.60
N ALA A 181 9.93 -26.83 1.34
CA ALA A 181 9.52 -27.80 2.36
C ALA A 181 10.62 -28.03 3.43
N LEU A 182 11.82 -27.50 3.20
CA LEU A 182 12.93 -27.48 4.16
C LEU A 182 12.89 -26.29 5.13
N ILE A 183 12.03 -25.29 4.90
CA ILE A 183 11.97 -24.04 5.67
C ILE A 183 10.71 -23.94 6.55
N ASN A 184 9.60 -24.61 6.19
CA ASN A 184 8.36 -24.51 6.95
C ASN A 184 8.28 -25.60 8.03
N GLU A 185 8.07 -25.19 9.28
CA GLU A 185 7.82 -26.10 10.40
C GLU A 185 6.50 -26.87 10.18
N PRO A 186 6.50 -28.23 10.21
CA PRO A 186 5.31 -29.05 9.96
C PRO A 186 4.13 -28.77 10.90
N ASP A 187 4.42 -28.31 12.12
CA ASP A 187 3.43 -28.07 13.17
C ASP A 187 3.00 -26.59 13.28
N TRP A 188 3.34 -25.75 12.29
CA TRP A 188 2.96 -24.34 12.30
C TRP A 188 1.47 -24.18 11.94
N ASP A 189 0.68 -23.69 12.90
CA ASP A 189 -0.74 -23.34 12.72
C ASP A 189 -0.94 -21.81 12.74
N GLU A 190 -1.26 -21.25 11.57
CA GLU A 190 -1.51 -19.81 11.39
C GLU A 190 -2.60 -19.27 12.32
N ASP A 191 -3.69 -20.04 12.52
CA ASP A 191 -4.85 -19.59 13.27
C ASP A 191 -4.60 -19.67 14.79
N GLU A 192 -3.79 -20.64 15.25
CA GLU A 192 -3.28 -20.67 16.63
C GLU A 192 -2.35 -19.48 16.91
N ARG A 193 -1.39 -19.21 16.02
CA ARG A 193 -0.46 -18.07 16.16
C ARG A 193 -1.19 -16.73 16.14
N LEU A 194 -2.20 -16.60 15.27
CA LEU A 194 -3.03 -15.41 15.23
C LEU A 194 -3.84 -15.22 16.52
N LYS A 195 -4.37 -16.30 17.09
CA LYS A 195 -5.08 -16.27 18.38
C LYS A 195 -4.15 -15.79 19.51
N GLU A 196 -2.92 -16.32 19.57
CA GLU A 196 -1.94 -15.85 20.55
C GLU A 196 -1.63 -14.36 20.40
N TRP A 197 -1.50 -13.87 19.16
CA TRP A 197 -1.28 -12.45 18.90
C TRP A 197 -2.47 -11.57 19.35
N TRP A 198 -3.71 -12.04 19.17
CA TRP A 198 -4.90 -11.37 19.73
C TRP A 198 -4.91 -11.33 21.26
N ASP A 199 -4.46 -12.41 21.92
CA ASP A 199 -4.33 -12.43 23.38
C ASP A 199 -3.32 -11.38 23.87
N VAL A 200 -2.23 -11.13 23.13
CA VAL A 200 -1.29 -10.02 23.41
C VAL A 200 -1.99 -8.66 23.26
N GLN A 201 -2.84 -8.47 22.24
CA GLN A 201 -3.60 -7.24 22.07
C GLN A 201 -4.56 -6.96 23.23
N LEU A 202 -5.23 -7.98 23.73
CA LEU A 202 -6.14 -7.87 24.87
C LEU A 202 -5.39 -7.56 26.17
N ARG A 203 -4.28 -8.26 26.42
CA ARG A 203 -3.47 -8.06 27.64
C ARG A 203 -2.75 -6.71 27.72
N THR A 204 -2.69 -5.96 26.62
CA THR A 204 -2.05 -4.63 26.56
C THR A 204 -3.06 -3.48 26.56
N GLU A 205 -4.35 -3.74 26.82
CA GLU A 205 -5.43 -2.74 26.70
C GLU A 205 -5.19 -1.47 27.53
N GLU A 206 -4.63 -1.60 28.73
CA GLU A 206 -4.37 -0.49 29.65
C GLU A 206 -3.19 0.40 29.23
N LEU A 207 -2.38 -0.02 28.25
CA LEU A 207 -1.20 0.72 27.81
C LEU A 207 -1.55 1.81 26.77
N PRO A 208 -0.75 2.89 26.67
CA PRO A 208 -0.93 3.88 25.61
C PRO A 208 -0.82 3.28 24.21
N ALA A 209 -1.62 3.77 23.26
CA ALA A 209 -1.69 3.22 21.90
C ALA A 209 -0.32 3.07 21.22
N ILE A 210 0.58 4.06 21.36
CA ILE A 210 1.95 3.99 20.83
C ILE A 210 2.72 2.77 21.33
N LEU A 211 2.66 2.53 22.64
CA LEU A 211 3.39 1.42 23.25
C LEU A 211 2.75 0.08 22.86
N ARG A 212 1.41 0.01 22.84
CA ARG A 212 0.67 -1.15 22.32
C ARG A 212 1.09 -1.48 20.89
N THR A 213 1.17 -0.49 20.01
CA THR A 213 1.63 -0.69 18.62
C THR A 213 3.03 -1.31 18.55
N ALA A 214 3.98 -0.81 19.35
CA ALA A 214 5.33 -1.37 19.36
C ALA A 214 5.33 -2.83 19.86
N ILE A 215 4.57 -3.13 20.91
CA ILE A 215 4.43 -4.49 21.44
C ILE A 215 3.77 -5.42 20.41
N LEU A 216 2.70 -4.98 19.76
CA LEU A 216 1.99 -5.77 18.75
C LEU A 216 2.83 -6.04 17.51
N LEU A 217 3.68 -5.10 17.11
CA LEU A 217 4.61 -5.30 16.01
C LEU A 217 5.75 -6.25 16.40
N ASP A 218 6.30 -6.12 17.61
CA ASP A 218 7.32 -7.05 18.11
C ASP A 218 6.74 -8.47 18.24
N SER A 219 5.57 -8.63 18.84
CA SER A 219 4.92 -9.92 19.03
C SER A 219 4.54 -10.57 17.72
N TRP A 220 4.07 -9.81 16.73
CA TRP A 220 3.80 -10.33 15.38
C TRP A 220 5.03 -11.04 14.78
N ASN A 221 6.22 -10.43 14.94
CA ASN A 221 7.46 -10.97 14.41
C ASN A 221 7.99 -12.14 15.25
N MET A 222 7.85 -12.10 16.58
CA MET A 222 8.35 -13.16 17.47
C MET A 222 7.47 -14.41 17.46
N ILE A 223 6.14 -14.24 17.31
CA ILE A 223 5.19 -15.35 17.18
C ILE A 223 5.24 -15.95 15.77
N GLU A 224 5.73 -15.19 14.78
CA GLU A 224 5.73 -15.53 13.36
C GLU A 224 4.31 -15.82 12.85
N VAL A 225 3.40 -14.87 13.10
CA VAL A 225 1.96 -15.01 12.80
C VAL A 225 1.70 -15.37 11.34
N LEU A 226 2.47 -14.79 10.41
CA LEU A 226 2.46 -15.16 8.99
C LEU A 226 3.88 -15.41 8.50
N GLN A 227 4.19 -16.64 8.08
CA GLN A 227 5.50 -16.98 7.50
C GLN A 227 5.73 -16.32 6.13
N ARG A 228 4.69 -16.25 5.28
CA ARG A 228 4.81 -15.76 3.89
C ARG A 228 4.63 -14.25 3.73
N SER A 229 4.13 -13.57 4.75
CA SER A 229 3.79 -12.14 4.66
C SER A 229 4.07 -11.41 5.98
N PRO A 230 5.31 -11.45 6.49
CA PRO A 230 5.68 -10.76 7.73
C PRO A 230 5.46 -9.25 7.66
N TRP A 231 5.51 -8.67 6.45
CA TRP A 231 5.19 -7.26 6.18
C TRP A 231 3.79 -6.83 6.64
N LEU A 232 2.83 -7.76 6.77
CA LEU A 232 1.47 -7.41 7.18
C LEU A 232 1.44 -6.84 8.61
N GLY A 233 2.30 -7.32 9.50
CA GLY A 233 2.41 -6.79 10.87
C GLY A 233 2.75 -5.30 10.90
N ARG A 234 3.56 -4.81 9.95
CA ARG A 234 3.93 -3.37 9.84
C ARG A 234 2.75 -2.52 9.40
N LEU A 235 1.92 -3.04 8.48
CA LEU A 235 0.69 -2.37 8.06
C LEU A 235 -0.37 -2.38 9.17
N LEU A 236 -0.52 -3.49 9.89
CA LEU A 236 -1.42 -3.57 11.04
C LEU A 236 -0.96 -2.64 12.18
N ALA A 237 0.35 -2.51 12.41
CA ALA A 237 0.87 -1.52 13.36
C ALA A 237 0.47 -0.09 12.97
N SER A 238 0.58 0.26 11.68
CA SER A 238 0.13 1.56 11.16
C SER A 238 -1.39 1.75 11.29
N ALA A 239 -2.17 0.69 11.04
CA ALA A 239 -3.62 0.69 11.21
C ALA A 239 -4.02 0.87 12.69
N PHE A 240 -3.29 0.25 13.61
CA PHE A 240 -3.53 0.36 15.05
C PHE A 240 -3.35 1.79 15.55
N LEU A 241 -2.34 2.51 15.04
CA LEU A 241 -2.10 3.92 15.38
C LEU A 241 -3.24 4.83 14.90
N ARG A 242 -3.82 4.51 13.73
CA ARG A 242 -4.98 5.21 13.20
C ARG A 242 -6.24 4.91 14.02
N ASP A 243 -6.47 3.65 14.38
CA ASP A 243 -7.61 3.22 15.21
C ASP A 243 -7.53 3.80 16.63
N GLY A 244 -6.34 3.81 17.22
CA GLY A 244 -6.05 4.44 18.51
C GLY A 244 -5.99 5.97 18.48
N ALA A 245 -6.43 6.61 17.38
CA ALA A 245 -6.49 8.07 17.18
C ALA A 245 -5.17 8.83 17.38
N VAL A 246 -4.02 8.17 17.18
CA VAL A 246 -2.71 8.83 17.16
C VAL A 246 -2.45 9.52 15.82
N THR A 247 -2.83 8.84 14.74
CA THR A 247 -2.73 9.35 13.36
C THR A 247 -4.05 9.12 12.62
N PRO A 248 -5.17 9.79 13.00
CA PRO A 248 -6.47 9.57 12.38
C PRO A 248 -6.51 9.94 10.88
N ASP A 249 -5.68 10.89 10.44
CA ASP A 249 -5.75 11.48 9.10
C ASP A 249 -4.85 10.81 8.06
N HIS A 250 -3.94 9.92 8.47
CA HIS A 250 -3.07 9.14 7.57
C HIS A 250 -2.60 7.82 8.21
N LEU A 251 -2.13 6.88 7.39
CA LEU A 251 -1.33 5.76 7.90
C LEU A 251 0.13 6.21 7.99
N PRO A 252 0.85 6.09 9.11
CA PRO A 252 2.27 6.44 9.15
C PRO A 252 3.10 5.43 8.34
N ALA A 253 4.18 5.89 7.68
CA ALA A 253 5.12 5.02 6.96
C ALA A 253 6.14 4.37 7.91
N LEU A 254 5.67 3.49 8.79
CA LEU A 254 6.52 2.89 9.83
C LEU A 254 7.72 2.12 9.26
N SER A 255 7.59 1.54 8.06
CA SER A 255 8.69 0.79 7.44
C SER A 255 9.85 1.70 7.04
N ALA A 256 9.58 2.95 6.67
CA ALA A 256 10.63 3.95 6.39
C ALA A 256 11.46 4.26 7.65
N GLY A 257 10.80 4.31 8.81
CA GLY A 257 11.47 4.42 10.10
C GLY A 257 12.27 3.18 10.47
N LEU A 258 11.72 1.98 10.27
CA LEU A 258 12.41 0.72 10.52
C LEU A 258 13.71 0.59 9.72
N ARG A 259 13.71 1.10 8.48
CA ARG A 259 14.89 1.18 7.63
C ARG A 259 16.00 2.06 8.21
N ALA A 260 15.66 3.10 8.98
CA ALA A 260 16.63 3.99 9.62
C ALA A 260 17.29 3.36 10.86
N ILE A 261 16.69 2.32 11.44
CA ILE A 261 17.19 1.67 12.66
C ILE A 261 18.10 0.48 12.30
N PRO A 262 19.31 0.39 12.91
CA PRO A 262 20.21 -0.74 12.70
C PRO A 262 19.55 -2.09 12.94
N ARG A 263 19.87 -3.06 12.07
CA ARG A 263 19.25 -4.40 12.11
C ARG A 263 19.49 -5.08 13.46
N GLU A 264 20.67 -4.92 14.05
CA GLU A 264 21.06 -5.53 15.32
C GLU A 264 20.16 -5.06 16.47
N ARG A 265 19.75 -3.79 16.46
CA ARG A 265 18.82 -3.23 17.46
C ARG A 265 17.41 -3.78 17.27
N ARG A 266 16.93 -3.85 16.02
CA ARG A 266 15.60 -4.40 15.69
C ARG A 266 15.46 -5.87 16.06
N HIS A 267 16.55 -6.64 15.98
CA HIS A 267 16.59 -8.06 16.32
C HIS A 267 17.34 -8.36 17.63
N ALA A 268 17.36 -7.41 18.56
CA ALA A 268 18.00 -7.62 19.87
C ALA A 268 17.35 -8.81 20.61
N ARG A 269 18.16 -9.61 21.32
CA ARG A 269 17.62 -10.73 22.13
C ARG A 269 16.72 -10.23 23.27
N ASN A 270 17.12 -9.12 23.88
CA ASN A 270 16.34 -8.49 24.94
C ASN A 270 15.11 -7.78 24.34
N GLN A 271 13.93 -8.16 24.82
CA GLN A 271 12.65 -7.63 24.33
C GLN A 271 12.52 -6.11 24.57
N THR A 272 12.89 -5.60 25.75
CA THR A 272 12.86 -4.16 26.03
C THR A 272 13.70 -3.37 25.02
N GLN A 273 14.87 -3.89 24.61
CA GLN A 273 15.71 -3.25 23.59
C GLN A 273 15.07 -3.26 22.19
N ARG A 274 14.34 -4.33 21.82
CA ARG A 274 13.57 -4.35 20.57
C ARG A 274 12.43 -3.35 20.59
N ILE A 275 11.68 -3.26 21.69
CA ILE A 275 10.61 -2.26 21.85
C ILE A 275 11.17 -0.84 21.75
N LEU A 276 12.30 -0.55 22.38
CA LEU A 276 12.99 0.74 22.21
C LEU A 276 13.36 1.02 20.75
N ALA A 277 13.88 0.01 20.04
CA ALA A 277 14.23 0.14 18.62
C ALA A 277 13.00 0.43 17.74
N LEU A 278 11.85 -0.17 18.04
CA LEU A 278 10.58 0.10 17.34
C LEU A 278 10.05 1.51 17.64
N LEU A 279 10.10 1.95 18.89
CA LEU A 279 9.68 3.31 19.26
C LEU A 279 10.58 4.37 18.62
N ASP A 280 11.89 4.16 18.59
CA ASP A 280 12.83 4.99 17.84
C ASP A 280 12.48 4.99 16.34
N SER A 281 12.11 3.84 15.77
CA SER A 281 11.71 3.74 14.37
C SER A 281 10.43 4.54 14.08
N PHE A 282 9.46 4.55 14.98
CA PHE A 282 8.24 5.35 14.83
C PHE A 282 8.55 6.86 14.83
N TYR A 283 9.47 7.28 15.71
CA TYR A 283 9.96 8.65 15.73
C TYR A 283 10.68 9.03 14.42
N GLU A 284 11.59 8.18 13.93
CA GLU A 284 12.30 8.42 12.68
C GLU A 284 11.35 8.45 11.46
N ALA A 285 10.33 7.59 11.44
CA ALA A 285 9.28 7.61 10.41
C ALA A 285 8.54 8.95 10.40
N ALA A 286 8.22 9.50 11.58
CA ALA A 286 7.55 10.78 11.70
C ALA A 286 8.42 11.94 11.19
N LEU A 287 9.71 11.96 11.55
CA LEU A 287 10.65 12.99 11.09
C LEU A 287 10.89 12.93 9.58
N ALA A 288 11.10 11.73 9.03
CA ALA A 288 11.30 11.54 7.59
C ALA A 288 10.07 11.99 6.80
N SER A 289 8.88 11.64 7.28
CA SER A 289 7.60 12.05 6.70
C SER A 289 7.39 13.57 6.76
N MET A 290 7.74 14.20 7.89
CA MET A 290 7.67 15.66 8.03
C MET A 290 8.55 16.38 7.02
N LYS A 291 9.79 15.90 6.85
CA LYS A 291 10.75 16.46 5.90
C LYS A 291 10.27 16.29 4.45
N GLU A 292 9.69 15.14 4.11
CA GLU A 292 9.12 14.93 2.78
C GLU A 292 7.91 15.84 2.55
N HIS A 293 7.00 15.95 3.51
CA HIS A 293 5.86 16.88 3.42
C HIS A 293 6.30 18.32 3.15
N ASP A 294 7.31 18.81 3.90
CA ASP A 294 7.87 20.14 3.67
C ASP A 294 8.48 20.24 2.27
N ARG A 295 9.26 19.23 1.83
CA ARG A 295 9.83 19.19 0.48
C ARG A 295 8.76 19.32 -0.60
N LEU A 296 7.65 18.59 -0.47
CA LEU A 296 6.54 18.62 -1.43
C LEU A 296 5.85 19.98 -1.48
N SER A 297 5.58 20.55 -0.31
CA SER A 297 4.95 21.87 -0.18
C SER A 297 5.78 22.95 -0.85
N HIS A 298 7.10 22.99 -0.57
CA HIS A 298 8.02 23.93 -1.20
C HIS A 298 8.16 23.69 -2.72
N ALA A 299 8.22 22.44 -3.15
CA ALA A 299 8.31 22.09 -4.57
C ALA A 299 7.09 22.58 -5.34
N ARG A 300 5.88 22.35 -4.81
CA ARG A 300 4.63 22.85 -5.37
C ARG A 300 4.62 24.37 -5.47
N GLU A 301 4.90 25.08 -4.38
CA GLU A 301 4.92 26.54 -4.38
C GLU A 301 5.91 27.11 -5.39
N ARG A 302 7.09 26.48 -5.52
CA ARG A 302 8.10 26.88 -6.51
C ARG A 302 7.59 26.69 -7.93
N MET A 303 6.95 25.55 -8.24
CA MET A 303 6.42 25.29 -9.58
C MET A 303 5.23 26.21 -9.89
N MET A 304 4.29 26.39 -8.96
CA MET A 304 3.13 27.27 -9.13
C MET A 304 3.56 28.72 -9.38
N ARG A 305 4.61 29.22 -8.73
CA ARG A 305 5.17 30.55 -9.01
C ARG A 305 5.71 30.70 -10.43
N LYS A 306 6.28 29.65 -11.03
CA LYS A 306 6.73 29.66 -12.43
C LYS A 306 5.56 29.77 -13.43
N LEU A 307 4.33 29.50 -12.97
CA LEU A 307 3.12 29.60 -13.80
C LEU A 307 2.54 31.03 -13.85
N ALA A 308 3.02 31.95 -13.02
CA ALA A 308 2.57 33.34 -13.04
C ALA A 308 2.79 33.98 -14.44
N GLY A 309 1.74 34.53 -15.03
CA GLY A 309 1.78 35.12 -16.37
C GLY A 309 1.71 34.12 -17.54
N ARG A 310 1.58 32.81 -17.27
CA ARG A 310 1.28 31.82 -18.31
C ARG A 310 -0.21 31.88 -18.70
N ARG A 311 -0.53 31.40 -19.90
CA ARG A 311 -1.91 31.37 -20.41
C ARG A 311 -2.80 30.54 -19.49
N SER A 312 -4.00 31.03 -19.19
CA SER A 312 -5.01 30.35 -18.38
C SER A 312 -5.48 29.01 -18.98
N SER A 313 -5.31 28.81 -20.29
CA SER A 313 -5.67 27.58 -21.00
C SER A 313 -4.62 26.45 -20.91
N SER A 314 -3.53 26.64 -20.17
CA SER A 314 -2.46 25.66 -20.04
C SER A 314 -2.79 24.60 -18.99
N ARG A 315 -2.53 23.32 -19.29
CA ARG A 315 -2.62 22.17 -18.35
C ARG A 315 -1.47 22.09 -17.33
N LEU A 316 -0.65 23.14 -17.23
CA LEU A 316 0.51 23.18 -16.34
C LEU A 316 0.14 23.10 -14.85
N PRO A 317 -0.90 23.79 -14.35
CA PRO A 317 -1.30 23.65 -12.94
C PRO A 317 -1.66 22.20 -12.59
N GLU A 318 -2.42 21.53 -13.45
CA GLU A 318 -2.80 20.13 -13.24
C GLU A 318 -1.59 19.18 -13.32
N LEU A 319 -0.61 19.47 -14.20
CA LEU A 319 0.64 18.72 -14.23
C LEU A 319 1.45 18.90 -12.92
N VAL A 320 1.45 20.10 -12.33
CA VAL A 320 2.12 20.34 -11.04
C VAL A 320 1.50 19.46 -9.96
N GLU A 321 0.17 19.42 -9.85
CA GLU A 321 -0.50 18.57 -8.86
C GLU A 321 -0.17 17.09 -9.07
N LEU A 322 -0.18 16.60 -10.32
CA LEU A 322 0.18 15.21 -10.64
C LEU A 322 1.63 14.86 -10.25
N VAL A 323 2.57 15.77 -10.52
CA VAL A 323 4.00 15.56 -10.22
C VAL A 323 4.28 15.60 -8.73
N VAL A 324 3.54 16.43 -7.99
CA VAL A 324 3.65 16.48 -6.54
C VAL A 324 3.01 15.25 -5.92
N SER A 325 1.90 14.72 -6.46
CA SER A 325 1.22 13.55 -5.90
C SER A 325 1.92 12.21 -6.18
N ARG A 326 2.66 12.09 -7.30
CA ARG A 326 3.33 10.83 -7.67
C ARG A 326 4.84 10.92 -7.61
N PRO A 327 5.54 9.90 -7.07
CA PRO A 327 7.01 9.88 -7.05
C PRO A 327 7.64 10.06 -8.42
N VAL A 328 7.02 9.45 -9.44
CA VAL A 328 7.44 9.44 -10.83
C VAL A 328 6.20 9.58 -11.71
N VAL A 329 6.29 10.36 -12.79
CA VAL A 329 5.23 10.53 -13.77
C VAL A 329 5.77 10.23 -15.17
N SER A 330 5.14 9.29 -15.88
CA SER A 330 5.49 8.98 -17.27
C SER A 330 4.70 9.84 -18.27
N ALA A 331 5.18 9.93 -19.51
CA ALA A 331 4.43 10.63 -20.56
C ALA A 331 3.01 10.06 -20.75
N ALA A 332 2.86 8.74 -20.65
CA ALA A 332 1.56 8.07 -20.74
C ALA A 332 0.64 8.41 -19.55
N MET A 333 1.19 8.59 -18.34
CA MET A 333 0.40 9.08 -17.19
C MET A 333 -0.10 10.50 -17.44
N ILE A 334 0.74 11.39 -17.94
CA ILE A 334 0.34 12.78 -18.25
C ILE A 334 -0.77 12.79 -19.31
N VAL A 335 -0.63 12.00 -20.38
CA VAL A 335 -1.65 11.86 -21.42
C VAL A 335 -2.97 11.38 -20.82
N LYS A 336 -2.93 10.33 -19.99
CA LYS A 336 -4.12 9.73 -19.38
C LYS A 336 -4.84 10.70 -18.44
N GLU A 337 -4.10 11.37 -17.56
CA GLU A 337 -4.69 12.22 -16.51
C GLU A 337 -5.08 13.61 -17.02
N LEU A 338 -4.34 14.18 -17.98
CA LEU A 338 -4.56 15.55 -18.47
C LEU A 338 -5.26 15.63 -19.84
N GLY A 339 -5.50 14.49 -20.49
CA GLY A 339 -6.14 14.43 -21.81
C GLY A 339 -5.32 15.12 -22.93
N THR A 340 -3.99 15.10 -22.81
CA THR A 340 -3.09 15.76 -23.77
C THR A 340 -2.59 14.79 -24.84
N THR A 341 -2.08 15.30 -25.97
CA THR A 341 -1.33 14.45 -26.91
C THR A 341 0.02 14.01 -26.32
N PRO A 342 0.64 12.91 -26.79
CA PRO A 342 1.97 12.48 -26.31
C PRO A 342 3.05 13.56 -26.45
N GLN A 343 3.03 14.32 -27.54
CA GLN A 343 3.95 15.45 -27.72
C GLN A 343 3.61 16.62 -26.78
N GLY A 344 2.32 16.86 -26.53
CA GLY A 344 1.87 17.84 -25.53
C GLY A 344 2.38 17.51 -24.14
N ALA A 345 2.32 16.25 -23.72
CA ALA A 345 2.83 15.79 -22.43
C ALA A 345 4.33 16.07 -22.25
N ILE A 346 5.16 15.73 -23.25
CA ILE A 346 6.60 16.04 -23.24
C ILE A 346 6.83 17.54 -23.21
N GLY A 347 6.07 18.30 -23.99
CA GLY A 347 6.14 19.76 -24.02
C GLY A 347 5.83 20.42 -22.68
N LEU A 348 4.82 19.92 -21.95
CA LEU A 348 4.47 20.39 -20.61
C LEU A 348 5.55 20.03 -19.58
N ALA A 349 6.07 18.80 -19.60
CA ALA A 349 7.13 18.37 -18.70
C ALA A 349 8.42 19.20 -18.87
N ASN A 350 8.79 19.51 -20.12
CA ASN A 350 9.93 20.38 -20.43
C ASN A 350 9.71 21.82 -19.95
N GLN A 351 8.49 22.36 -20.06
CA GLN A 351 8.16 23.70 -19.58
C GLN A 351 8.27 23.83 -18.04
N LEU A 352 8.03 22.74 -17.30
CA LEU A 352 8.24 22.69 -15.84
C LEU A 352 9.68 22.37 -15.43
N GLU A 353 10.57 22.06 -16.38
CA GLU A 353 11.96 21.66 -16.15
C GLU A 353 12.07 20.46 -15.20
N LEU A 354 11.19 19.46 -15.38
CA LEU A 354 11.20 18.26 -14.55
C LEU A 354 12.45 17.41 -14.82
N ARG A 355 12.96 16.73 -13.80
CA ARG A 355 14.12 15.85 -13.94
C ARG A 355 13.71 14.55 -14.60
N GLU A 356 14.29 14.25 -15.76
CA GLU A 356 14.13 12.92 -16.38
C GLU A 356 14.86 11.87 -15.54
N VAL A 357 14.16 10.78 -15.21
CA VAL A 357 14.65 9.71 -14.33
C VAL A 357 15.13 8.51 -15.16
N THR A 358 14.42 8.20 -16.25
CA THR A 358 14.64 6.98 -17.03
C THR A 358 15.80 7.08 -18.03
N GLY A 359 16.27 8.28 -18.37
CA GLY A 359 17.39 8.54 -19.28
C GLY A 359 17.27 7.87 -20.66
N ARG A 360 16.05 7.47 -21.07
CA ARG A 360 15.77 6.59 -22.20
C ARG A 360 14.76 7.26 -23.14
N GLY A 361 15.18 7.53 -24.37
CA GLY A 361 14.43 8.35 -25.32
C GLY A 361 12.96 7.96 -25.56
N ARG A 362 12.65 6.66 -25.65
CA ARG A 362 11.29 6.15 -25.96
C ARG A 362 10.35 6.05 -24.75
N PHE A 363 10.86 5.95 -23.53
CA PHE A 363 10.07 5.85 -22.30
C PHE A 363 10.59 6.88 -21.31
N ARG A 364 10.06 8.10 -21.42
CA ARG A 364 10.41 9.20 -20.52
C ARG A 364 9.51 9.18 -19.30
N ALA A 365 10.13 9.19 -18.15
CA ALA A 365 9.47 9.48 -16.89
C ALA A 365 10.24 10.56 -16.15
N TRP A 366 9.50 11.39 -15.43
CA TRP A 366 10.03 12.54 -14.73
C TRP A 366 9.73 12.45 -13.24
N GLY A 367 10.63 13.01 -12.44
CA GLY A 367 10.47 13.22 -11.02
C GLY A 367 10.73 14.67 -10.66
N MET A 368 10.41 15.02 -9.43
CA MET A 368 10.78 16.32 -8.87
C MET A 368 12.29 16.39 -8.61
N LEU A 369 12.85 17.60 -8.75
CA LEU A 369 14.24 17.90 -8.42
C LEU A 369 14.55 17.72 -6.93
#